data_AF-A0A931H730-F1
#
_entry.id   AF-A0A931H730-F1
#
_cell.length_a   1.000
_cell.length_b   1.000
_cell.length_c   1.000
_cell.angle_alpha   90.00
_cell.angle_beta   90.00
_cell.angle_gamma   90.00
#
_symmetry.space_group_name_H-M   'P 1'
#
loop_
_entity.id
_entity.type
_entity.pdbx_description
1 polymer ?
#
loop_
_entity_poly.entity_id
_entity_poly.type
_entity_poly.pdbx_seq_one_letter_code
_entity_poly.pdbx_strand_id
1 'polypeptide(L)'
;MSITALPSPVAREIGTLVQALAARGLVPVHCEQSESFGNFEVGFVRGPLSFSVVRDRGQFHVDRVEREVLEPVGLWRSFSGVRSLELPLLAWVESHAAV
;
A
#
# COMPACT_ATOMS: atom_id res chain seq x y z
N MET A 1 -0.62 -14.38 9.28
CA MET A 1 -1.42 -13.69 10.33
C MET A 1 -1.79 -12.32 9.78
N SER A 2 -3.05 -11.91 9.84
CA SER A 2 -3.45 -10.53 9.54
C SER A 2 -3.30 -9.68 10.80
N ILE A 3 -2.98 -8.39 10.63
CA ILE A 3 -2.97 -7.44 11.75
C ILE A 3 -4.36 -6.80 11.88
N THR A 4 -4.88 -6.75 13.11
CA THR A 4 -6.23 -6.25 13.40
C THR A 4 -6.28 -4.74 13.58
N ALA A 5 -5.14 -4.09 13.83
CA ALA A 5 -5.04 -2.64 13.96
C ALA A 5 -3.66 -2.14 13.51
N LEU A 6 -3.64 -0.99 12.84
CA LEU A 6 -2.41 -0.26 12.51
C LEU A 6 -2.04 0.69 13.66
N PRO A 7 -0.73 0.96 13.89
CA PRO A 7 -0.30 2.01 14.81
C PRO A 7 -0.98 3.35 14.48
N SER A 8 -1.38 4.11 15.49
CA SER A 8 -2.17 5.34 15.32
C SER A 8 -1.55 6.39 14.38
N PRO A 9 -0.21 6.57 14.29
CA PRO A 9 0.39 7.45 13.28
C PRO A 9 0.16 6.94 11.85
N VAL A 10 0.36 5.65 11.61
CA VAL A 10 0.17 5.00 10.30
C VAL A 10 -1.31 5.03 9.90
N ALA A 11 -2.20 4.70 10.84
CA ALA A 11 -3.64 4.74 10.61
C ALA A 11 -4.15 6.15 10.25
N ARG A 12 -3.55 7.21 10.80
CA ARG A 12 -3.89 8.60 10.42
C ARG A 12 -3.45 8.95 9.00
N GLU A 13 -2.30 8.44 8.56
CA GLU A 13 -1.73 8.75 7.25
C GLU A 13 -2.41 7.97 6.11
N ILE A 14 -2.63 6.66 6.28
CA ILE A 14 -3.13 5.79 5.22
C ILE A 14 -4.46 5.08 5.55
N GLY A 15 -5.13 5.47 6.63
CA GLY A 15 -6.36 4.78 7.08
C GLY A 15 -7.45 4.68 6.03
N THR A 16 -7.70 5.75 5.27
CA THR A 16 -8.67 5.74 4.16
C THR A 16 -8.26 4.76 3.06
N LEU A 17 -6.98 4.74 2.69
CA LEU A 17 -6.45 3.79 1.71
C LEU A 17 -6.61 2.34 2.21
N VAL A 18 -6.30 2.09 3.48
CA VAL A 18 -6.45 0.76 4.11
C VAL A 18 -7.91 0.31 4.06
N GLN A 19 -8.87 1.19 4.36
CA GLN A 19 -10.29 0.90 4.24
C GLN A 19 -10.70 0.58 2.79
N ALA A 20 -10.20 1.37 1.82
CA ALA A 20 -10.48 1.15 0.40
C ALA A 20 -9.90 -0.17 -0.13
N LEU A 21 -8.71 -0.58 0.35
CA LEU A 21 -8.09 -1.87 0.03
C LEU A 21 -8.83 -3.03 0.71
N ALA A 22 -9.23 -2.87 1.98
CA ALA A 22 -10.02 -3.87 2.71
C ALA A 22 -11.37 -4.15 2.03
N ALA A 23 -12.04 -3.11 1.51
CA ALA A 23 -13.26 -3.26 0.71
C ALA A 23 -13.06 -4.08 -0.58
N ARG A 24 -11.81 -4.24 -1.04
CA ARG A 24 -11.40 -5.06 -2.21
C ARG A 24 -10.78 -6.40 -1.79
N GLY A 25 -10.91 -6.80 -0.53
CA GLY A 25 -10.41 -8.06 0.01
C GLY A 25 -8.91 -8.11 0.28
N LEU A 26 -8.21 -6.97 0.23
CA LEU A 26 -6.80 -6.89 0.62
C LEU A 26 -6.69 -6.64 2.12
N VAL A 27 -6.06 -7.58 2.81
CA VAL A 27 -5.87 -7.50 4.26
C VAL A 27 -4.45 -7.08 4.59
N PRO A 28 -4.25 -6.16 5.55
CA PRO A 28 -2.92 -5.86 6.04
C PRO A 28 -2.37 -7.06 6.82
N VAL A 29 -1.13 -7.47 6.52
CA VAL A 29 -0.48 -8.63 7.14
C VAL A 29 0.71 -8.27 8.00
N HIS A 30 1.34 -7.12 7.75
CA HIS A 30 2.38 -6.58 8.60
C HIS A 30 2.38 -5.06 8.55
N CYS A 31 2.95 -4.47 9.58
CA CYS A 31 3.23 -3.05 9.65
C CYS A 31 4.58 -2.87 10.35
N GLU A 32 5.53 -2.26 9.66
CA GLU A 32 6.81 -1.87 10.23
C GLU A 32 6.89 -0.36 10.26
N GLN A 33 7.31 0.20 11.39
CA GLN A 33 7.46 1.64 11.55
C GLN A 33 8.88 1.93 12.01
N SER A 34 9.53 2.90 11.36
CA SER A 34 10.79 3.46 11.82
C SER A 34 10.53 4.82 12.45
N GLU A 35 11.18 5.09 13.57
CA GLU A 35 11.05 6.36 14.29
C GLU A 35 11.60 7.55 13.47
N SER A 36 12.44 7.27 12.47
CA SER A 36 13.04 8.30 11.61
C SER A 36 12.06 8.76 10.53
N PHE A 37 11.85 10.09 10.46
CA PHE A 37 11.08 10.77 9.40
C PHE A 37 9.63 10.29 9.22
N GLY A 38 9.07 9.57 10.19
CA GLY A 38 7.74 8.95 10.10
C GLY A 38 7.66 7.85 9.04
N ASN A 39 8.77 7.16 8.79
CA ASN A 39 8.83 6.09 7.80
C ASN A 39 8.04 4.87 8.27
N PHE A 40 7.33 4.24 7.34
CA PHE A 40 6.64 2.98 7.63
C PHE A 40 6.46 2.16 6.35
N GLU A 41 6.21 0.87 6.56
CA GLU A 41 5.78 -0.07 5.55
C GLU A 41 4.54 -0.80 6.05
N VAL A 42 3.52 -0.93 5.19
CA VAL A 42 2.36 -1.78 5.44
C VAL A 42 2.21 -2.77 4.30
N GLY A 43 2.31 -4.06 4.62
CA GLY A 43 2.11 -5.13 3.65
C GLY A 43 0.65 -5.56 3.55
N PHE A 44 0.22 -5.88 2.33
CA PHE A 44 -1.13 -6.33 2.01
C PHE A 44 -1.08 -7.64 1.22
N VAL A 45 -2.06 -8.51 1.45
CA VAL A 45 -2.24 -9.73 0.66
C VAL A 45 -3.70 -9.97 0.27
N ARG A 46 -3.91 -10.58 -0.90
CA ARG A 46 -5.18 -11.13 -1.38
C ARG A 46 -4.91 -12.29 -2.34
N GLY A 47 -5.07 -13.52 -1.89
CA GLY A 47 -4.75 -14.70 -2.70
C GLY A 47 -3.27 -14.68 -3.14
N PRO A 48 -2.96 -14.73 -4.44
CA PRO A 48 -1.59 -14.65 -4.94
C PRO A 48 -1.02 -13.22 -4.96
N LEU A 49 -1.87 -12.19 -4.82
CA LEU A 49 -1.44 -10.79 -4.83
C LEU A 49 -0.83 -10.42 -3.47
N SER A 50 0.41 -9.95 -3.47
CA SER A 50 1.12 -9.44 -2.30
C SER A 50 1.91 -8.20 -2.68
N PHE A 51 1.82 -7.14 -1.87
CA PHE A 51 2.59 -5.90 -2.07
C PHE A 51 2.70 -5.14 -0.76
N SER A 52 3.58 -4.14 -0.72
CA SER A 52 3.69 -3.21 0.40
C SER A 52 3.45 -1.77 -0.04
N VAL A 53 2.77 -0.99 0.80
CA VAL A 53 2.76 0.48 0.70
C VAL A 53 3.80 1.01 1.66
N VAL A 54 4.80 1.69 1.11
CA VAL A 54 5.92 2.24 1.87
C VAL A 54 5.82 3.75 1.89
N ARG A 55 6.00 4.35 3.06
CA ARG A 55 6.28 5.77 3.24
C ARG A 55 7.74 5.94 3.60
N ASP A 56 8.49 6.63 2.76
CA ASP A 56 9.89 7.00 3.00
C ASP A 56 10.09 8.51 2.81
N ARG A 57 10.54 9.19 3.86
CA ARG A 57 10.82 10.64 3.88
C ARG A 57 9.69 11.50 3.30
N GLY A 58 8.45 11.13 3.60
CA GLY A 58 7.24 11.83 3.15
C GLY A 58 6.79 11.51 1.73
N GLN A 59 7.50 10.63 1.02
CA GLN A 59 7.06 10.06 -0.24
C GLN A 59 6.43 8.68 -0.01
N PHE A 60 5.51 8.30 -0.89
CA PHE A 60 4.86 7.00 -0.89
C PHE A 60 5.24 6.22 -2.15
N HIS A 61 5.38 4.90 -2.05
CA HIS A 61 5.56 4.03 -3.20
C HIS A 61 5.02 2.62 -2.91
N VAL A 62 4.87 1.82 -3.96
CA VAL A 62 4.52 0.40 -3.87
C VAL A 62 5.81 -0.41 -3.98
N ASP A 63 5.97 -1.39 -3.10
CA ASP A 63 7.14 -2.28 -3.07
C ASP A 63 6.70 -3.76 -3.00
N ARG A 64 7.67 -4.68 -3.08
CA ARG A 64 7.50 -6.14 -3.12
C ARG A 64 6.71 -6.65 -4.33
N VAL A 65 6.70 -5.87 -5.40
CA VAL A 65 6.14 -6.23 -6.71
C VAL A 65 7.20 -5.90 -7.76
N GLU A 66 7.32 -6.77 -8.77
CA GLU A 66 8.29 -6.59 -9.86
C GLU A 66 8.03 -5.30 -10.63
N ARG A 67 9.12 -4.64 -11.06
CA ARG A 67 9.06 -3.39 -11.81
C ARG A 67 8.22 -3.54 -13.08
N GLU A 68 8.38 -4.65 -13.78
CA GLU A 68 7.71 -4.97 -15.04
C GLU A 68 6.18 -5.01 -14.88
N VAL A 69 5.69 -5.24 -13.66
CA VAL A 69 4.26 -5.20 -13.30
C VAL A 69 3.82 -3.78 -12.94
N LEU A 70 4.65 -3.03 -12.20
CA LEU A 70 4.29 -1.70 -11.70
C LEU A 70 4.50 -0.56 -12.71
N GLU A 71 5.50 -0.66 -13.58
CA GLU A 71 5.88 0.39 -14.53
C GLU A 71 4.79 0.67 -15.58
N PRO A 72 4.18 -0.33 -16.25
CA PRO A 72 3.14 -0.10 -17.24
C PRO A 72 1.89 0.58 -16.68
N VAL A 73 1.62 0.41 -15.39
CA VAL A 73 0.47 1.00 -14.68
C VAL A 73 0.82 2.28 -13.92
N GLY A 74 2.06 2.76 -14.06
CA GLY A 74 2.52 4.01 -13.45
C GLY A 74 2.70 3.97 -11.93
N LEU A 75 2.82 2.77 -11.34
CA LEU A 75 3.09 2.58 -9.91
C LEU A 75 4.58 2.46 -9.59
N TRP A 76 5.45 2.26 -10.59
CA TRP A 76 6.91 2.25 -10.42
C TRP A 76 7.48 3.67 -10.29
N ARG A 77 7.09 4.36 -9.21
CA ARG A 77 7.51 5.73 -8.89
C ARG A 77 7.17 6.10 -7.45
N SER A 78 7.73 7.20 -6.99
CA SER A 78 7.32 7.86 -5.76
C SER A 78 6.13 8.80 -5.99
N PHE A 79 5.28 8.90 -4.97
CA PHE A 79 4.11 9.76 -4.87
C PHE A 79 4.28 10.70 -3.69
N SER A 80 3.96 11.98 -3.88
CA SER A 80 4.12 13.01 -2.84
C SER A 80 3.12 12.91 -1.68
N GLY A 81 2.15 12.00 -1.75
CA GLY A 81 1.15 11.79 -0.72
C GLY A 81 0.25 10.61 -1.02
N VAL A 82 -0.45 10.11 0.00
CA VAL A 82 -1.36 8.96 -0.14
C VAL A 82 -2.43 9.18 -1.21
N ARG A 83 -2.95 10.41 -1.35
CA ARG A 83 -4.03 10.72 -2.30
C ARG A 83 -3.61 10.55 -3.76
N SER A 84 -2.34 10.83 -4.09
CA SER A 84 -1.85 10.65 -5.47
C SER A 84 -1.49 9.20 -5.78
N LEU A 85 -1.22 8.38 -4.75
CA LEU A 85 -1.04 6.93 -4.85
C LEU A 85 -2.38 6.18 -4.93
N GLU A 86 -3.41 6.65 -4.23
CA GLU A 86 -4.64 5.91 -4.00
C GLU A 86 -5.33 5.47 -5.29
N LEU A 87 -5.63 6.40 -6.20
CA LEU A 87 -6.31 6.07 -7.46
C LEU A 87 -5.56 5.04 -8.33
N PRO A 88 -4.27 5.23 -8.67
CA PRO A 88 -3.55 4.24 -9.48
C PRO A 88 -3.42 2.89 -8.78
N LEU A 89 -3.24 2.89 -7.44
CA LEU A 89 -3.17 1.64 -6.68
C LEU A 89 -4.48 0.87 -6.69
N LEU A 90 -5.61 1.55 -6.46
CA LEU A 90 -6.93 0.90 -6.49
C LEU A 90 -7.29 0.38 -7.89
N ALA A 91 -6.96 1.12 -8.95
CA ALA A 91 -7.17 0.67 -10.32
C ALA A 91 -6.36 -0.60 -10.65
N TRP A 92 -5.09 -0.65 -10.22
CA TRP A 92 -4.25 -1.85 -10.37
C TRP A 92 -4.77 -3.04 -9.57
N VAL A 93 -5.23 -2.82 -8.34
CA VAL A 93 -5.83 -3.88 -7.50
C VAL A 93 -7.09 -4.48 -8.15
N GLU A 94 -7.91 -3.64 -8.78
CA GLU A 94 -9.14 -4.07 -9.45
C GLU A 94 -8.85 -4.92 -10.71
N SER A 95 -7.82 -4.58 -11.48
CA SER A 95 -7.44 -5.39 -12.65
C SER A 95 -6.98 -6.80 -12.25
N HIS A 96 -6.47 -6.97 -11.03
CA HIS A 96 -6.08 -8.27 -10.45
C HIS A 96 -7.21 -8.96 -9.67
N ALA A 97 -8.39 -8.33 -9.55
CA ALA A 97 -9.56 -8.93 -8.91
C ALA A 97 -10.46 -9.66 -9.94
N ALA A 98 -10.32 -9.30 -11.22
CA ALA A 98 -11.08 -9.85 -12.33
C ALA A 98 -10.46 -11.12 -12.96
N VAL A 99 -9.40 -11.66 -12.33
CA VAL A 99 -8.69 -12.89 -12.72
C VAL A 99 -8.96 -13.96 -11.68
#